data_AF-A0A4S2CYR8-F1
#
_entry.id   AF-A0A4S2CYR8-F1
#
_cell.length_a   1.000
_cell.length_b   1.000
_cell.length_c   1.000
_cell.angle_alpha   90.00
_cell.angle_beta   90.00
_cell.angle_gamma   90.00
#
_symmetry.space_group_name_H-M   'P 1'
#
loop_
_entity.id
_entity.type
_entity.pdbx_description
1 polymer ?
#
loop_
_entity_poly.entity_id
_entity_poly.type
_entity_poly.pdbx_seq_one_letter_code
_entity_poly.pdbx_strand_id
1 'polypeptide(L)'
;MLKLTRIAAVLLIALAAILAVVAFSVSRRAGEAPAAPVQTRAAEAQTWPVVEAVNALPAGLPIAAKDLRVAGRAQPVAGGFTTVADVVGAVPTRDIAAGTALDGLVIAQGYALRLNPGERALAVPVDELVAAGNRIQPGDFVDVFLNLRSTPGVRDDGDAQARLLLSRLRVLSYGADDLGTPAPASATTDTPSPADSRAQDITQRPSSSRANDASSTAAARSAVLAVPVADASRLLLGAQQGKLFLALRNPADVGQPDLALFAQPAGVLAPRRELTPEQRLALQSPENDAYAGIDSAALAGRSSARPVPVASTGSAPRRSAPRLDRGVEIIRGDAASPSGSP
;
A
#
# COMPACT_ATOMS: atom_id res chain seq x y z
N MET A 1 -27.85 -77.18 75.57
CA MET A 1 -27.16 -75.87 75.49
C MET A 1 -26.06 -75.80 74.43
N LEU A 2 -25.32 -76.88 74.12
CA LEU A 2 -24.25 -76.91 73.10
C LEU A 2 -24.67 -76.75 71.62
N LYS A 3 -25.93 -77.00 71.25
CA LYS A 3 -26.40 -76.84 69.86
C LYS A 3 -26.68 -75.37 69.51
N LEU A 4 -27.21 -74.58 70.45
CA LEU A 4 -27.42 -73.13 70.26
C LEU A 4 -26.09 -72.37 70.14
N THR A 5 -25.08 -72.74 70.92
CA THR A 5 -23.75 -72.09 70.83
C THR A 5 -23.04 -72.38 69.52
N ARG A 6 -23.23 -73.57 68.93
CA ARG A 6 -22.72 -73.89 67.59
C ARG A 6 -23.42 -73.10 66.49
N ILE A 7 -24.74 -72.92 66.56
CA ILE A 7 -25.49 -72.11 65.59
C ILE A 7 -25.08 -70.63 65.70
N ALA A 8 -24.96 -70.10 66.91
CA ALA A 8 -24.49 -68.74 67.14
C ALA A 8 -23.05 -68.53 66.63
N ALA A 9 -22.16 -69.52 66.80
CA ALA A 9 -20.79 -69.47 66.30
C ALA A 9 -20.74 -69.44 64.77
N VAL A 10 -21.53 -70.27 64.08
CA VAL A 10 -21.60 -70.27 62.61
C VAL A 10 -22.17 -68.95 62.09
N LEU A 11 -23.16 -68.39 62.77
CA LEU A 11 -23.77 -67.11 62.39
C LEU A 11 -22.79 -65.94 62.58
N LEU A 12 -21.98 -65.96 63.64
CA LEU A 12 -20.91 -64.98 63.85
C LEU A 12 -19.81 -65.07 62.78
N ILE A 13 -19.44 -66.28 62.37
CA ILE A 13 -18.45 -66.48 61.30
C ILE A 13 -18.99 -65.96 59.96
N ALA A 14 -20.27 -66.21 59.66
CA ALA A 14 -20.92 -65.67 58.46
C ALA A 14 -20.97 -64.13 58.47
N LEU A 15 -21.30 -63.53 59.62
CA LEU A 15 -21.29 -62.08 59.80
C LEU A 15 -19.88 -61.48 59.58
N ALA A 16 -18.86 -62.12 60.14
CA ALA A 16 -17.46 -61.70 59.97
C ALA A 16 -17.01 -61.78 58.51
N ALA A 17 -17.41 -62.82 57.77
CA ALA A 17 -17.11 -62.95 56.35
C ALA A 17 -17.78 -61.83 55.52
N ILE A 18 -19.04 -61.50 55.83
CA ILE A 18 -19.75 -60.39 55.17
C ILE A 18 -19.06 -59.06 55.44
N LEU A 19 -18.68 -58.79 56.69
CA LEU A 19 -17.94 -57.58 57.06
C LEU A 19 -16.57 -57.51 56.39
N ALA A 20 -15.87 -58.64 56.24
CA ALA A 20 -14.59 -58.70 55.53
C ALA A 20 -14.76 -58.38 54.03
N VAL A 21 -15.83 -58.86 53.38
CA VAL A 21 -16.13 -58.53 51.98
C VAL A 21 -16.49 -57.05 51.82
N VAL A 22 -17.29 -56.49 52.74
CA VAL A 22 -17.64 -55.06 52.72
C VAL A 22 -16.40 -54.20 52.94
N ALA A 23 -15.56 -54.52 53.93
CA ALA A 23 -14.30 -53.83 54.17
C ALA A 23 -13.35 -53.90 52.96
N PHE A 24 -13.28 -55.06 52.31
CA PHE A 24 -12.46 -55.22 51.10
C PHE A 24 -13.02 -54.45 49.89
N SER A 25 -14.35 -54.36 49.76
CA SER A 25 -15.00 -53.58 48.71
C SER A 25 -14.81 -52.07 48.90
N VAL A 26 -14.86 -51.59 50.14
CA VAL A 26 -14.57 -50.19 50.50
C VAL A 26 -13.08 -49.90 50.32
N SER A 27 -12.21 -50.85 50.68
CA SER A 27 -10.76 -50.74 50.47
C SER A 27 -10.38 -50.71 48.98
N ARG A 28 -11.07 -51.46 48.12
CA ARG A 28 -10.87 -51.36 46.66
C ARG A 28 -11.46 -50.08 46.05
N ARG A 29 -12.47 -49.46 46.66
CA ARG A 29 -12.95 -48.12 46.27
C ARG A 29 -12.06 -46.99 46.81
N ALA A 30 -11.28 -47.25 47.87
CA ALA A 30 -10.29 -46.32 48.42
C ALA A 30 -8.90 -46.42 47.76
N GLY A 31 -8.80 -47.12 46.61
CA GLY A 31 -7.60 -47.22 45.78
C GLY A 31 -7.49 -46.14 44.72
N GLU A 32 -8.11 -44.96 44.90
CA GLU A 32 -7.71 -43.77 44.17
C GLU A 32 -6.51 -43.19 44.91
N ALA A 33 -5.37 -43.14 44.22
CA ALA A 33 -4.11 -42.62 44.72
C ALA A 33 -4.30 -41.30 45.48
N PRO A 34 -3.42 -40.94 46.45
CA PRO A 34 -3.41 -39.59 46.95
C PRO A 34 -3.21 -38.69 45.73
N ALA A 35 -4.27 -37.97 45.35
CA ALA A 35 -4.14 -36.89 44.41
C ALA A 35 -3.02 -36.02 44.96
N ALA A 36 -1.91 -35.96 44.22
CA ALA A 36 -1.00 -34.83 44.28
C ALA A 36 -1.89 -33.57 44.39
N PRO A 37 -1.51 -32.55 45.20
CA PRO A 37 -2.34 -31.38 45.35
C PRO A 37 -2.77 -30.97 43.96
N VAL A 38 -4.08 -31.09 43.72
CA VAL A 38 -4.71 -30.46 42.57
C VAL A 38 -4.39 -29.01 42.84
N GLN A 39 -3.32 -28.55 42.19
CA GLN A 39 -3.25 -27.20 41.73
C GLN A 39 -4.61 -27.04 41.08
N THR A 40 -5.48 -26.28 41.72
CA THR A 40 -6.53 -25.58 41.02
C THR A 40 -5.75 -24.92 39.89
N ARG A 41 -5.69 -25.57 38.73
CA ARG A 41 -5.35 -24.90 37.49
C ARG A 41 -6.51 -23.95 37.36
N ALA A 42 -6.34 -22.78 37.98
CA ALA A 42 -7.19 -21.63 37.75
C ALA A 42 -7.37 -21.66 36.24
N ALA A 43 -8.62 -21.84 35.79
CA ALA A 43 -8.94 -21.77 34.39
C ALA A 43 -8.16 -20.58 33.86
N GLU A 44 -7.14 -20.84 33.03
CA GLU A 44 -6.29 -19.78 32.50
C GLU A 44 -7.26 -18.88 31.77
N ALA A 45 -7.62 -17.77 32.40
CA ALA A 45 -8.54 -16.81 31.83
C ALA A 45 -7.90 -16.46 30.50
N GLN A 46 -8.57 -16.79 29.39
CA GLN A 46 -8.01 -16.64 28.05
C GLN A 46 -7.47 -15.20 27.94
N THR A 47 -6.14 -15.04 27.91
CA THR A 47 -5.51 -13.74 27.78
C THR A 47 -5.07 -13.54 26.35
N TRP A 48 -5.44 -12.41 25.76
CA TRP A 48 -4.97 -12.00 24.44
C TRP A 48 -3.72 -11.13 24.58
N PRO A 49 -2.62 -11.45 23.86
CA PRO A 49 -1.41 -10.64 23.88
C PRO A 49 -1.68 -9.30 23.17
N VAL A 50 -1.41 -8.20 23.86
CA VAL A 50 -1.52 -6.85 23.29
C VAL A 50 -0.31 -6.02 23.70
N VAL A 51 0.25 -5.27 22.76
CA VAL A 51 1.33 -4.32 23.03
C VAL A 51 0.76 -3.11 23.75
N GLU A 52 1.35 -2.76 24.88
CA GLU A 52 1.00 -1.58 25.67
C GLU A 52 2.21 -0.66 25.88
N ALA A 53 1.92 0.62 26.04
CA ALA A 53 2.90 1.64 26.34
C ALA A 53 3.41 1.49 27.78
N VAL A 54 4.72 1.42 27.99
CA VAL A 54 5.34 1.38 29.33
C VAL A 54 5.48 2.79 29.90
N ASN A 55 5.84 3.75 29.04
CA ASN A 55 5.97 5.16 29.37
C ASN A 55 4.88 5.96 28.65
N ALA A 56 4.67 7.21 29.08
CA ALA A 56 3.85 8.13 28.29
C ALA A 56 4.51 8.38 26.93
N LEU A 57 3.77 8.14 25.85
CA LEU A 57 4.22 8.36 24.47
C LEU A 57 3.62 9.67 23.96
N PRO A 58 4.41 10.74 23.80
CA PRO A 58 3.90 11.99 23.26
C PRO A 58 3.58 11.88 21.75
N ALA A 59 2.61 12.65 21.29
CA ALA A 59 2.28 12.77 19.89
C ALA A 59 3.48 13.28 19.07
N GLY A 60 3.67 12.74 17.87
CA GLY A 60 4.71 13.20 16.94
C GLY A 60 6.12 12.65 17.17
N LEU A 61 6.37 11.90 18.25
CA LEU A 61 7.68 11.26 18.50
C LEU A 61 7.67 9.77 18.08
N PRO A 62 8.76 9.27 17.46
CA PRO A 62 8.87 7.85 17.13
C PRO A 62 8.97 7.01 18.41
N ILE A 63 8.18 5.94 18.47
CA ILE A 63 8.15 5.01 19.60
C ILE A 63 9.42 4.15 19.60
N ALA A 64 10.14 4.11 20.72
CA ALA A 64 11.28 3.22 20.88
C ALA A 64 10.85 1.88 21.48
N ALA A 65 11.59 0.80 21.18
CA ALA A 65 11.31 -0.54 21.71
C ALA A 65 11.28 -0.62 23.24
N LYS A 66 12.03 0.27 23.92
CA LYS A 66 12.07 0.37 25.38
C LYS A 66 10.77 0.90 26.01
N ASP A 67 9.94 1.57 25.22
CA ASP A 67 8.69 2.19 25.69
C ASP A 67 7.48 1.27 25.48
N LEU A 68 7.72 0.02 25.06
CA LEU A 68 6.70 -0.96 24.71
C LEU A 68 6.89 -2.26 25.51
N ARG A 69 5.77 -2.89 25.88
CA ARG A 69 5.77 -4.27 26.37
C ARG A 69 4.55 -5.03 25.89
N VAL A 70 4.66 -6.34 25.78
CA VAL A 70 3.51 -7.21 25.53
C VAL A 70 2.85 -7.56 26.86
N ALA A 71 1.56 -7.31 26.98
CA ALA A 71 0.76 -7.67 28.15
C ALA A 71 -0.44 -8.54 27.76
N GLY A 72 -0.80 -9.49 28.63
CA GLY A 72 -1.98 -10.31 28.46
C GLY A 72 -3.22 -9.59 28.98
N ARG A 73 -4.20 -9.34 28.11
CA ARG A 73 -5.50 -8.74 28.45
C ARG A 73 -6.60 -9.79 28.46
N ALA A 74 -7.55 -9.67 29.39
CA ALA A 74 -8.71 -10.55 29.49
C ALA A 74 -9.78 -10.31 28.40
N GLN A 75 -9.59 -9.33 27.51
CA GLN A 75 -10.46 -9.07 26.37
C GLN A 75 -9.62 -8.63 25.16
N PRO A 76 -9.93 -9.10 23.94
CA PRO A 76 -9.21 -8.68 22.74
C PRO A 76 -9.45 -7.20 22.46
N VAL A 77 -8.38 -6.48 22.15
CA VAL A 77 -8.45 -5.11 21.66
C VAL A 77 -8.51 -5.17 20.14
N ALA A 78 -9.61 -4.72 19.54
CA ALA A 78 -9.76 -4.70 18.08
C ALA A 78 -8.68 -3.80 17.46
N GLY A 79 -7.90 -4.34 16.51
CA GLY A 79 -6.78 -3.61 15.91
C GLY A 79 -5.58 -3.41 16.85
N GLY A 80 -5.51 -4.13 17.97
CA GLY A 80 -4.37 -4.13 18.87
C GLY A 80 -3.17 -4.91 18.31
N PHE A 81 -1.97 -4.39 18.50
CA PHE A 81 -0.74 -5.06 18.06
C PHE A 81 -0.38 -6.20 19.01
N THR A 82 0.11 -7.32 18.46
CA THR A 82 0.54 -8.50 19.25
C THR A 82 2.06 -8.56 19.39
N THR A 83 2.79 -7.87 18.51
CA THR A 83 4.26 -7.87 18.45
C THR A 83 4.82 -6.46 18.59
N VAL A 84 5.87 -6.31 19.41
CA VAL A 84 6.55 -5.01 19.61
C VAL A 84 7.16 -4.50 18.30
N ALA A 85 7.70 -5.38 17.47
CA ALA A 85 8.34 -5.03 16.20
C ALA A 85 7.42 -4.25 15.24
N ASP A 86 6.12 -4.50 15.28
CA ASP A 86 5.14 -3.84 14.40
C ASP A 86 4.88 -2.37 14.79
N VAL A 87 5.28 -1.99 16.01
CA VAL A 87 4.98 -0.68 16.62
C VAL A 87 6.23 0.18 16.81
N VAL A 88 7.43 -0.43 16.82
CA VAL A 88 8.70 0.29 16.93
C VAL A 88 8.89 1.21 15.73
N GLY A 89 9.18 2.49 16.01
CA GLY A 89 9.34 3.53 14.99
C GLY A 89 8.03 4.16 14.52
N ALA A 90 6.87 3.64 14.94
CA ALA A 90 5.60 4.29 14.67
C ALA A 90 5.49 5.61 15.46
N VAL A 91 4.69 6.56 14.97
CA VAL A 91 4.54 7.89 15.58
C VAL A 91 3.09 8.06 16.06
N PRO A 92 2.84 8.29 17.36
CA PRO A 92 1.50 8.54 17.88
C PRO A 92 0.91 9.84 17.32
N THR A 93 -0.39 9.85 17.00
CA THR A 93 -1.10 11.09 16.62
C THR A 93 -1.72 11.84 17.78
N ARG A 94 -1.72 11.23 18.96
CA ARG A 94 -2.14 11.83 20.22
C ARG A 94 -1.25 11.29 21.34
N ASP A 95 -1.21 12.02 22.45
CA ASP A 95 -0.50 11.57 23.64
C ASP A 95 -1.14 10.30 24.18
N ILE A 96 -0.30 9.29 24.43
CA ILE A 96 -0.71 7.98 24.96
C ILE A 96 -0.17 7.86 26.38
N ALA A 97 -1.06 7.62 27.34
CA ALA A 97 -0.66 7.38 28.72
C ALA A 97 0.02 6.00 28.88
N ALA A 98 0.93 5.90 29.84
CA ALA A 98 1.50 4.63 30.26
C ALA A 98 0.39 3.62 30.66
N GLY A 99 0.56 2.35 30.31
CA GLY A 99 -0.40 1.27 30.52
C GLY A 99 -1.55 1.21 29.50
N THR A 100 -1.55 2.08 28.49
CA THR A 100 -2.56 2.04 27.43
C THR A 100 -2.18 1.00 26.38
N ALA A 101 -3.14 0.16 26.02
CA ALA A 101 -3.02 -0.78 24.91
C ALA A 101 -2.97 -0.01 23.58
N LEU A 102 -2.01 -0.33 22.74
CA LEU A 102 -1.83 0.31 21.44
C LEU A 102 -2.75 -0.35 20.42
N ASP A 103 -3.55 0.47 19.75
CA ASP A 103 -4.36 0.07 18.61
C ASP A 103 -3.93 0.84 17.35
N GLY A 104 -4.36 0.36 16.18
CA GLY A 104 -4.09 1.02 14.90
C GLY A 104 -4.73 2.41 14.74
N LEU A 105 -5.64 2.82 15.64
CA LEU A 105 -6.34 4.12 15.57
C LEU A 105 -5.61 5.23 16.33
N VAL A 106 -4.89 4.89 17.40
CA VAL A 106 -4.09 5.82 18.21
C VAL A 106 -2.72 6.09 17.54
N ILE A 107 -2.27 5.16 16.71
CA ILE A 107 -1.07 5.28 15.90
C ILE A 107 -1.50 5.59 14.46
N ALA A 108 -1.79 6.86 14.16
CA ALA A 108 -1.75 7.25 12.76
C ALA A 108 -0.29 7.36 12.36
N GLN A 109 0.27 6.25 11.85
CA GLN A 109 1.44 6.35 10.98
C GLN A 109 1.04 7.29 9.85
N GLY A 110 1.48 8.54 9.91
CA GLY A 110 1.37 9.46 8.80
C GLY A 110 1.91 8.76 7.55
N TYR A 111 1.26 8.95 6.39
CA TYR A 111 1.58 8.21 5.17
C TYR A 111 3.09 8.15 4.89
N ALA A 112 3.82 9.21 5.24
CA ALA A 112 5.28 9.31 5.19
C ALA A 112 6.05 8.09 5.74
N LEU A 113 5.60 7.47 6.83
CA LEU A 113 6.28 6.32 7.45
C LEU A 113 5.92 4.98 6.79
N ARG A 114 4.85 4.93 5.98
CA ARG A 114 4.42 3.73 5.24
C ARG A 114 4.93 3.68 3.81
N LEU A 115 5.51 4.80 3.35
CA LEU A 115 6.15 4.94 2.05
C LEU A 115 7.52 4.27 2.08
N ASN A 116 7.83 3.53 1.03
CA ASN A 116 9.20 3.07 0.81
C ASN A 116 10.08 4.26 0.38
N PRO A 117 11.41 4.20 0.60
CA PRO A 117 12.32 5.16 0.00
C PRO A 117 12.07 5.26 -1.51
N GLY A 118 11.85 6.49 -2.02
CA GLY A 118 11.51 6.70 -3.41
C GLY A 118 10.00 6.87 -3.70
N GLU A 119 9.11 6.57 -2.76
CA GLU A 119 7.66 6.74 -2.92
C GLU A 119 7.15 8.07 -2.34
N ARG A 120 6.06 8.59 -2.91
CA ARG A 120 5.33 9.79 -2.46
C ARG A 120 3.85 9.45 -2.34
N ALA A 121 3.19 9.94 -1.30
CA ALA A 121 1.75 9.78 -1.11
C ALA A 121 1.00 10.82 -1.95
N LEU A 122 0.33 10.37 -3.02
CA LEU A 122 -0.46 11.25 -3.89
C LEU A 122 -1.94 10.92 -3.78
N ALA A 123 -2.75 11.95 -3.56
CA ALA A 123 -4.20 11.86 -3.57
C ALA A 123 -4.72 11.90 -5.02
N VAL A 124 -5.47 10.88 -5.40
CA VAL A 124 -6.14 10.76 -6.69
C VAL A 124 -7.64 10.90 -6.45
N PRO A 125 -8.35 11.79 -7.18
CA PRO A 125 -9.79 11.84 -7.11
C PRO A 125 -10.39 10.54 -7.63
N VAL A 126 -11.38 9.99 -6.92
CA VAL A 126 -12.06 8.76 -7.33
C VAL A 126 -13.57 9.00 -7.37
N ASP A 127 -14.20 8.42 -8.39
CA ASP A 127 -15.64 8.24 -8.47
C ASP A 127 -15.96 6.74 -8.29
N GLU A 128 -17.21 6.41 -7.97
CA GLU A 128 -17.65 5.02 -7.79
C GLU A 128 -17.41 4.13 -9.04
N LEU A 129 -17.64 4.69 -10.23
CA LEU A 129 -17.37 4.03 -11.53
C LEU A 129 -15.89 3.84 -11.82
N VAL A 130 -15.04 4.57 -11.11
CA VAL A 130 -13.62 4.75 -11.40
C VAL A 130 -12.74 3.89 -10.50
N ALA A 131 -13.28 3.41 -9.37
CA ALA A 131 -12.52 2.73 -8.32
C ALA A 131 -13.11 1.36 -7.95
N ALA A 132 -13.24 0.47 -8.95
CA ALA A 132 -13.68 -0.92 -8.77
C ALA A 132 -14.94 -1.08 -7.89
N GLY A 133 -15.89 -0.13 -7.97
CA GLY A 133 -17.14 -0.16 -7.20
C GLY A 133 -16.96 0.01 -5.68
N ASN A 134 -16.05 0.89 -5.24
CA ASN A 134 -15.77 1.17 -3.82
C ASN A 134 -15.27 -0.03 -3.00
N ARG A 135 -14.64 -1.01 -3.66
CA ARG A 135 -14.10 -2.21 -2.99
C ARG A 135 -12.62 -2.13 -2.65
N ILE A 136 -11.93 -1.09 -3.09
CA ILE A 136 -10.52 -0.87 -2.80
C ILE A 136 -10.34 -0.64 -1.29
N GLN A 137 -9.38 -1.34 -0.69
CA GLN A 137 -9.00 -1.22 0.72
C GLN A 137 -7.56 -0.71 0.86
N PRO A 138 -7.22 -0.06 1.98
CA PRO A 138 -5.83 0.21 2.33
C PRO A 138 -5.01 -1.07 2.37
N GLY A 139 -3.83 -1.06 1.74
CA GLY A 139 -2.96 -2.23 1.58
C GLY A 139 -3.12 -2.96 0.25
N ASP A 140 -4.19 -2.69 -0.50
CA ASP A 140 -4.36 -3.26 -1.84
C ASP A 140 -3.35 -2.72 -2.84
N PHE A 141 -3.19 -3.46 -3.94
CA PHE A 141 -2.45 -3.01 -5.12
C PHE A 141 -3.43 -2.59 -6.21
N VAL A 142 -3.15 -1.48 -6.88
CA VAL A 142 -3.98 -0.97 -7.98
C VAL A 142 -3.14 -0.64 -9.20
N ASP A 143 -3.73 -0.86 -10.37
CA ASP A 143 -3.24 -0.34 -11.63
C ASP A 143 -4.02 0.94 -11.96
N VAL A 144 -3.30 1.97 -12.41
CA VAL A 144 -3.89 3.26 -12.80
C VAL A 144 -3.94 3.34 -14.32
N PHE A 145 -5.14 3.40 -14.87
CA PHE A 145 -5.38 3.64 -16.29
C PHE A 145 -5.68 5.11 -16.53
N LEU A 146 -5.22 5.64 -17.65
CA LEU A 146 -5.49 6.99 -18.11
C LEU A 146 -6.33 6.93 -19.38
N ASN A 147 -7.42 7.70 -19.40
CA ASN A 147 -8.23 7.96 -20.58
C ASN A 147 -8.13 9.45 -20.95
N LEU A 148 -7.47 9.74 -22.08
CA LEU A 148 -7.36 11.07 -22.68
C LEU A 148 -8.42 11.20 -23.77
N ARG A 149 -9.19 12.28 -23.71
CA ARG A 149 -10.17 12.63 -24.75
C ARG A 149 -9.49 13.42 -25.85
N SER A 150 -9.84 13.18 -27.11
CA SER A 150 -9.52 14.11 -28.20
C SER A 150 -10.16 15.46 -27.94
N THR A 151 -9.40 16.54 -28.10
CA THR A 151 -9.94 17.90 -28.06
C THR A 151 -10.50 18.25 -29.44
N PRO A 152 -11.82 18.43 -29.62
CA PRO A 152 -12.37 18.80 -30.91
C PRO A 152 -11.98 20.23 -31.28
N GLY A 153 -11.46 20.44 -32.51
CA GLY A 153 -11.20 21.78 -33.07
C GLY A 153 -9.73 22.20 -33.16
N VAL A 154 -8.80 21.43 -32.59
CA VAL A 154 -7.36 21.57 -32.87
C VAL A 154 -7.01 20.55 -33.95
N ARG A 155 -6.37 20.96 -35.05
CA ARG A 155 -5.84 20.07 -36.11
C ARG A 155 -4.62 19.25 -35.64
N ASP A 156 -4.60 18.87 -34.38
CA ASP A 156 -3.61 17.97 -33.81
C ASP A 156 -4.34 16.64 -33.67
N ASP A 157 -3.94 15.65 -34.48
CA ASP A 157 -4.57 14.32 -34.64
C ASP A 157 -4.41 13.45 -33.38
N GLY A 158 -4.77 13.99 -32.22
CA GLY A 158 -4.78 13.24 -30.97
C GLY A 158 -6.08 12.45 -30.90
N ASP A 159 -6.09 11.22 -31.40
CA ASP A 159 -7.17 10.25 -31.14
C ASP A 159 -7.40 10.08 -29.63
N ALA A 160 -8.61 9.67 -29.23
CA ALA A 160 -8.87 9.31 -27.85
C ALA A 160 -7.95 8.16 -27.44
N GLN A 161 -7.27 8.28 -26.30
CA GLN A 161 -6.28 7.29 -25.85
C GLN A 161 -6.72 6.69 -24.52
N ALA A 162 -6.72 5.36 -24.42
CA ALA A 162 -6.86 4.64 -23.17
C ALA A 162 -5.65 3.72 -22.98
N ARG A 163 -4.90 3.90 -21.89
CA ARG A 163 -3.71 3.07 -21.61
C ARG A 163 -3.43 2.94 -20.12
N LEU A 164 -2.65 1.93 -19.77
CA LEU A 164 -2.07 1.80 -18.44
C LEU A 164 -1.06 2.94 -18.23
N LEU A 165 -1.25 3.73 -17.17
CA LEU A 165 -0.38 4.83 -16.80
C LEU A 165 0.68 4.36 -15.80
N LEU A 166 0.25 3.73 -14.71
CA LEU A 166 1.11 3.20 -13.65
C LEU A 166 0.61 1.83 -13.22
N SER A 167 1.54 0.91 -12.96
CA SER A 167 1.20 -0.43 -12.50
C SER A 167 1.55 -0.63 -11.04
N ARG A 168 0.76 -1.45 -10.35
CA ARG A 168 1.05 -2.00 -9.01
C ARG A 168 1.32 -0.96 -7.93
N LEU A 169 0.53 0.12 -7.89
CA LEU A 169 0.65 1.10 -6.82
C LEU A 169 -0.04 0.58 -5.55
N ARG A 170 0.58 0.84 -4.39
CA ARG A 170 -0.01 0.50 -3.10
C ARG A 170 -1.03 1.55 -2.70
N VAL A 171 -2.19 1.11 -2.21
CA VAL A 171 -3.21 2.00 -1.66
C VAL A 171 -2.88 2.24 -0.18
N LEU A 172 -2.71 3.50 0.19
CA LEU A 172 -2.47 3.89 1.58
C LEU A 172 -3.77 4.21 2.32
N SER A 173 -4.76 4.72 1.58
CA SER A 173 -6.07 5.12 2.11
C SER A 173 -7.09 5.21 1.00
N TYR A 174 -8.35 4.90 1.32
CA TYR A 174 -9.47 5.03 0.40
C TYR A 174 -10.67 5.68 1.10
N GLY A 175 -11.18 6.78 0.55
CA GLY A 175 -12.29 7.53 1.14
C GLY A 175 -11.88 8.50 2.25
N ALA A 176 -12.88 9.10 2.91
CA ALA A 176 -12.69 10.17 3.88
C ALA A 176 -12.37 9.68 5.30
N ASP A 177 -12.76 8.45 5.65
CA ASP A 177 -12.68 7.93 7.03
C ASP A 177 -11.28 7.40 7.40
N ASP A 178 -10.45 7.10 6.40
CA ASP A 178 -9.06 6.64 6.58
C ASP A 178 -8.06 7.79 6.78
N LEU A 179 -8.47 9.02 6.46
CA LEU A 179 -7.72 10.20 6.81
C LEU A 179 -7.94 10.40 8.31
N GLY A 180 -6.93 10.08 9.12
CA GLY A 180 -6.88 10.40 10.56
C GLY A 180 -6.85 11.91 10.81
N THR A 181 -7.79 12.63 10.18
CA THR A 181 -8.02 14.05 10.33
C THR A 181 -8.50 14.23 11.76
N PRO A 182 -7.77 14.97 12.62
CA PRO A 182 -8.40 15.49 13.80
C PRO A 182 -9.57 16.32 13.29
N ALA A 183 -10.79 16.00 13.74
CA ALA A 183 -11.91 16.93 13.60
C ALA A 183 -11.39 18.31 14.01
N PRO A 184 -11.67 19.39 13.24
CA PRO A 184 -11.28 20.71 13.67
C PRO A 184 -11.81 20.86 15.09
N ALA A 185 -10.91 21.07 16.05
CA ALA A 185 -11.27 21.29 17.43
C ALA A 185 -12.34 22.37 17.40
N SER A 186 -13.59 21.99 17.69
CA SER A 186 -14.66 22.94 17.90
C SER A 186 -14.12 23.88 18.95
N ALA A 187 -13.84 25.11 18.54
CA ALA A 187 -13.40 26.16 19.43
C ALA A 187 -14.37 26.15 20.60
N THR A 188 -13.87 25.82 21.78
CA THR A 188 -14.50 26.16 23.05
C THR A 188 -14.59 27.67 23.10
N THR A 189 -15.64 28.21 22.50
CA THR A 189 -16.10 29.56 22.78
C THR A 189 -16.96 29.46 24.01
N ASP A 190 -16.43 30.09 25.07
CA ASP A 190 -17.08 30.56 26.28
C ASP A 190 -18.56 30.27 26.45
N THR A 191 -18.85 29.67 27.59
CA THR A 191 -20.18 29.64 28.22
C THR A 191 -20.66 31.07 28.48
N PRO A 192 -21.90 31.45 28.09
CA PRO A 192 -22.67 32.39 28.87
C PRO A 192 -23.92 31.72 29.45
N SER A 193 -24.18 32.12 30.70
CA SER A 193 -25.30 31.88 31.61
C SER A 193 -26.70 31.69 30.96
N PRO A 194 -27.62 30.93 31.61
CA PRO A 194 -28.95 30.64 31.08
C PRO A 194 -29.91 31.79 31.33
N ALA A 195 -30.04 32.68 30.35
CA ALA A 195 -31.19 33.56 30.22
C ALA A 195 -31.38 33.85 28.73
N ASP A 196 -32.23 33.04 28.07
CA ASP A 196 -33.08 33.44 26.93
C ASP A 196 -33.66 32.21 26.21
N SER A 197 -34.49 31.45 26.92
CA SER A 197 -35.30 30.35 26.35
C SER A 197 -36.35 30.82 25.33
N ARG A 198 -36.46 32.13 25.07
CA ARG A 198 -37.44 32.72 24.13
C ARG A 198 -36.85 32.96 22.72
N ALA A 199 -35.53 33.01 22.58
CA ALA A 199 -34.85 33.19 21.29
C ALA A 199 -34.63 31.87 20.53
N GLN A 200 -34.72 30.72 21.21
CA GLN A 200 -34.55 29.39 20.61
C GLN A 200 -35.80 28.88 19.86
N ASP A 201 -36.97 29.43 20.16
CA ASP A 201 -38.26 28.98 19.60
C ASP A 201 -38.54 29.55 18.19
N ILE A 202 -37.83 30.61 17.79
CA ILE A 202 -38.02 31.25 16.47
C ILE A 202 -37.08 30.65 15.40
N THR A 203 -36.03 29.96 15.80
CA THR A 203 -35.06 29.31 14.88
C THR A 203 -35.36 27.82 14.64
N GLN A 204 -36.23 27.20 15.43
CA GLN A 204 -36.70 25.82 15.21
C GLN A 204 -38.08 25.81 14.52
N ARG A 205 -38.13 26.28 13.27
CA ARG A 205 -39.24 25.95 12.37
C ARG A 205 -38.79 24.79 11.46
N PRO A 206 -39.57 23.70 11.33
CA PRO A 206 -39.09 22.45 10.80
C PRO A 206 -38.92 22.50 9.28
N SER A 207 -37.67 22.46 8.81
CA SER A 207 -37.31 22.04 7.46
C SER A 207 -37.27 20.51 7.40
N SER A 208 -38.40 19.86 7.67
CA SER A 208 -38.60 18.43 7.45
C SER A 208 -38.83 18.14 5.97
N SER A 209 -37.75 17.98 5.21
CA SER A 209 -37.63 17.03 4.08
C SER A 209 -36.28 17.20 3.39
N ARG A 210 -35.37 16.23 3.62
CA ARG A 210 -34.17 15.84 2.83
C ARG A 210 -33.00 15.29 3.68
N ALA A 211 -33.22 14.94 4.95
CA ALA A 211 -32.17 14.40 5.82
C ALA A 211 -32.23 12.86 6.03
N ASN A 212 -32.90 12.11 5.16
CA ASN A 212 -33.02 10.64 5.26
C ASN A 212 -32.59 9.93 3.96
N ASP A 213 -31.38 10.20 3.48
CA ASP A 213 -30.72 9.34 2.47
C ASP A 213 -29.18 9.26 2.59
N ALA A 214 -28.58 9.95 3.58
CA ALA A 214 -27.13 10.03 3.75
C ALA A 214 -26.50 8.87 4.53
N SER A 215 -27.25 7.79 4.77
CA SER A 215 -26.77 6.55 5.41
C SER A 215 -26.59 5.38 4.41
N SER A 216 -26.70 5.64 3.11
CA SER A 216 -26.13 4.76 2.09
C SER A 216 -24.70 5.23 1.81
N THR A 217 -23.70 4.45 2.29
CA THR A 217 -22.28 4.49 1.89
C THR A 217 -21.76 5.85 1.39
N ALA A 218 -21.19 6.67 2.27
CA ALA A 218 -20.48 7.88 1.87
C ALA A 218 -19.47 7.52 0.75
N ALA A 219 -19.77 7.92 -0.49
CA ALA A 219 -18.95 7.57 -1.63
C ALA A 219 -17.52 8.10 -1.41
N ALA A 220 -16.53 7.22 -1.52
CA ALA A 220 -15.14 7.62 -1.43
C ALA A 220 -14.86 8.64 -2.54
N ARG A 221 -14.32 9.81 -2.17
CA ARG A 221 -14.03 10.92 -3.10
C ARG A 221 -12.56 11.02 -3.48
N SER A 222 -11.70 10.34 -2.73
CA SER A 222 -10.26 10.30 -2.97
C SER A 222 -9.65 8.96 -2.55
N ALA A 223 -8.56 8.58 -3.21
CA ALA A 223 -7.68 7.50 -2.81
C ALA A 223 -6.25 8.04 -2.70
N VAL A 224 -5.53 7.67 -1.65
CA VAL A 224 -4.12 8.03 -1.48
C VAL A 224 -3.26 6.85 -1.90
N LEU A 225 -2.41 7.05 -2.90
CA LEU A 225 -1.56 6.01 -3.47
C LEU A 225 -0.09 6.28 -3.13
N ALA A 226 0.69 5.22 -2.93
CA ALA A 226 2.14 5.29 -2.86
C ALA A 226 2.71 5.25 -4.29
N VAL A 227 3.29 6.35 -4.74
CA VAL A 227 3.73 6.56 -6.12
C VAL A 227 5.24 6.75 -6.18
N PRO A 228 5.99 6.03 -7.03
CA PRO A 228 7.40 6.33 -7.29
C PRO A 228 7.57 7.77 -7.77
N VAL A 229 8.64 8.45 -7.34
CA VAL A 229 8.81 9.88 -7.67
C VAL A 229 8.93 10.19 -9.13
N ALA A 230 9.64 9.35 -9.88
CA ALA A 230 9.77 9.50 -11.33
C ALA A 230 8.40 9.52 -12.03
N ASP A 231 7.39 8.90 -11.41
CA ASP A 231 6.05 8.75 -11.95
C ASP A 231 5.03 9.73 -11.36
N ALA A 232 5.38 10.50 -10.33
CA ALA A 232 4.48 11.44 -9.68
C ALA A 232 3.95 12.50 -10.68
N SER A 233 4.84 13.03 -11.53
CA SER A 233 4.49 13.99 -12.58
C SER A 233 3.51 13.41 -13.61
N ARG A 234 3.65 12.11 -13.96
CA ARG A 234 2.72 11.41 -14.87
C ARG A 234 1.32 11.32 -14.29
N LEU A 235 1.22 10.94 -13.03
CA LEU A 235 -0.07 10.81 -12.35
C LEU A 235 -0.78 12.16 -12.20
N LEU A 236 -0.06 13.19 -11.75
CA LEU A 236 -0.62 14.54 -11.58
C LEU A 236 -1.10 15.11 -12.92
N LEU A 237 -0.27 15.00 -13.96
CA LEU A 237 -0.61 15.52 -15.27
C LEU A 237 -1.76 14.73 -15.92
N GLY A 238 -1.78 13.40 -15.73
CA GLY A 238 -2.89 12.55 -16.15
C GLY A 238 -4.21 12.89 -15.47
N ALA A 239 -4.18 13.19 -14.16
CA ALA A 239 -5.36 13.64 -13.42
C ALA A 239 -5.90 14.99 -13.93
N GLN A 240 -5.04 15.87 -14.43
CA GLN A 240 -5.44 17.18 -14.96
C GLN A 240 -5.95 17.12 -16.40
N GLN A 241 -5.37 16.25 -17.24
CA GLN A 241 -5.65 16.22 -18.69
C GLN A 241 -6.71 15.19 -19.10
N GLY A 242 -6.93 14.17 -18.27
CA GLY A 242 -7.80 13.04 -18.59
C GLY A 242 -8.60 12.55 -17.41
N LYS A 243 -9.21 11.38 -17.60
CA LYS A 243 -9.88 10.64 -16.53
C LYS A 243 -8.99 9.46 -16.13
N LEU A 244 -8.65 9.38 -14.86
CA LEU A 244 -7.94 8.25 -14.27
C LEU A 244 -8.95 7.15 -13.91
N PHE A 245 -8.54 5.90 -13.96
CA PHE A 245 -9.30 4.72 -13.49
C PHE A 245 -8.39 3.83 -12.65
N LEU A 246 -8.90 3.37 -11.51
CA LEU A 246 -8.21 2.47 -10.60
C LEU A 246 -8.78 1.06 -10.78
N ALA A 247 -7.93 0.13 -11.20
CA ALA A 247 -8.25 -1.28 -11.28
C ALA A 247 -7.58 -2.02 -10.13
N LEU A 248 -8.34 -2.81 -9.38
CA LEU A 248 -7.81 -3.64 -8.31
C LEU A 248 -6.95 -4.76 -8.90
N ARG A 249 -5.74 -4.92 -8.37
CA ARG A 249 -4.77 -5.91 -8.82
C ARG A 249 -4.62 -7.03 -7.80
N ASN A 250 -4.51 -8.27 -8.28
CA ASN A 250 -4.18 -9.40 -7.42
C ASN A 250 -2.77 -9.21 -6.83
N PRO A 251 -2.57 -9.27 -5.50
CA PRO A 251 -1.26 -9.08 -4.88
C PRO A 251 -0.19 -10.08 -5.37
N ALA A 252 -0.60 -11.29 -5.78
CA ALA A 252 0.30 -12.32 -6.31
C ALA A 252 0.72 -12.09 -7.76
N ASP A 253 0.06 -11.19 -8.49
CA ASP A 253 0.44 -10.82 -9.84
C ASP A 253 1.56 -9.77 -9.80
N VAL A 254 2.77 -10.22 -10.14
CA VAL A 254 4.01 -9.43 -10.08
C VAL A 254 4.43 -8.86 -11.43
N GLY A 255 3.67 -9.12 -12.52
CA GLY A 255 4.01 -8.64 -13.86
C GLY A 255 4.14 -7.11 -13.90
N GLN A 256 5.14 -6.57 -14.57
CA GLN A 256 5.24 -5.13 -14.77
C GLN A 256 5.56 -4.85 -16.24
N PRO A 257 5.03 -3.74 -16.80
CA PRO A 257 5.41 -3.34 -18.14
C PRO A 257 6.92 -3.08 -18.18
N ASP A 258 7.60 -3.67 -19.17
CA ASP A 258 9.00 -3.35 -19.42
C ASP A 258 9.09 -2.01 -20.15
N LEU A 259 9.36 -0.96 -19.37
CA LEU A 259 9.44 0.41 -19.88
C LEU A 259 10.61 0.62 -20.84
N ALA A 260 11.63 -0.25 -20.83
CA ALA A 260 12.77 -0.14 -21.73
C ALA A 260 12.42 -0.50 -23.18
N LEU A 261 11.30 -1.19 -23.41
CA LEU A 261 10.80 -1.53 -24.74
C LEU A 261 10.13 -0.34 -25.44
N PHE A 262 9.86 0.75 -24.73
CA PHE A 262 9.14 1.91 -25.25
C PHE A 262 10.03 3.16 -25.24
N ALA A 263 9.76 4.07 -26.18
CA ALA A 263 10.44 5.36 -26.18
C ALA A 263 10.09 6.14 -24.90
N GLN A 264 11.11 6.62 -24.19
CA GLN A 264 10.90 7.39 -22.97
C GLN A 264 10.30 8.76 -23.29
N PRO A 265 9.35 9.26 -22.48
CA PRO A 265 8.79 10.60 -22.66
C PRO A 265 9.89 11.66 -22.51
N ALA A 266 9.82 12.72 -23.30
CA ALA A 266 10.75 13.84 -23.16
C ALA A 266 10.47 14.63 -21.88
N GLY A 267 11.54 15.02 -21.19
CA GLY A 267 11.46 15.93 -20.05
C GLY A 267 11.22 17.38 -20.47
N VAL A 268 10.62 18.19 -19.60
CA VAL A 268 10.40 19.63 -19.86
C VAL A 268 11.70 20.41 -19.73
N LEU A 269 12.48 20.11 -18.69
CA LEU A 269 13.76 20.76 -18.46
C LEU A 269 14.89 20.01 -19.16
N ALA A 270 15.60 20.71 -20.04
CA ALA A 270 16.77 20.17 -20.69
C ALA A 270 17.98 20.16 -19.73
N PRO A 271 18.78 19.09 -19.70
CA PRO A 271 20.00 19.06 -18.93
C PRO A 271 21.02 20.07 -19.48
N ARG A 272 21.93 20.52 -18.61
CA ARG A 272 23.03 21.39 -19.02
C ARG A 272 23.92 20.68 -20.05
N ARG A 273 24.45 21.43 -21.02
CA ARG A 273 25.31 20.88 -22.08
C ARG A 273 26.63 20.32 -21.55
N GLU A 274 27.18 20.97 -20.53
CA GLU A 274 28.47 20.64 -19.93
C GLU A 274 28.26 19.92 -18.60
N LEU A 275 28.13 18.59 -18.68
CA LEU A 275 28.04 17.72 -17.51
C LEU A 275 29.24 16.80 -17.48
N THR A 276 29.83 16.68 -16.30
CA THR A 276 30.82 15.63 -16.02
C THR A 276 30.16 14.25 -16.18
N PRO A 277 30.96 13.18 -16.41
CA PRO A 277 30.43 11.82 -16.52
C PRO A 277 29.58 11.40 -15.31
N GLU A 278 30.01 11.77 -14.10
CA GLU A 278 29.29 11.49 -12.86
C GLU A 278 27.94 12.21 -12.80
N GLN A 279 27.90 13.48 -13.18
CA GLN A 279 26.65 14.25 -13.22
C GLN A 279 25.68 13.71 -14.28
N ARG A 280 26.19 13.17 -15.39
CA ARG A 280 25.36 12.53 -16.41
C ARG A 280 24.74 11.23 -15.92
N LEU A 281 25.42 10.50 -15.04
CA LEU A 281 24.84 9.35 -14.37
C LEU A 281 23.79 9.79 -13.34
N ALA A 282 24.09 10.83 -12.55
CA ALA A 282 23.15 11.38 -11.58
C ALA A 282 21.85 11.87 -12.23
N LEU A 283 21.90 12.39 -13.46
CA LEU A 283 20.68 12.77 -14.19
C LEU A 283 19.66 11.64 -14.37
N GLN A 284 20.12 10.38 -14.38
CA GLN A 284 19.24 9.20 -14.51
C GLN A 284 18.61 8.81 -13.15
N SER A 285 18.82 9.59 -12.10
CA SER A 285 18.17 9.34 -10.81
C SER A 285 16.68 9.69 -10.90
N PRO A 286 15.81 8.94 -10.20
CA PRO A 286 14.36 9.16 -10.28
C PRO A 286 13.94 10.53 -9.74
N GLU A 287 14.72 11.14 -8.85
CA GLU A 287 14.50 12.51 -8.38
C GLU A 287 14.77 13.55 -9.46
N ASN A 288 15.83 13.35 -10.26
CA ASN A 288 16.17 14.26 -11.35
C ASN A 288 15.20 14.13 -12.53
N ASP A 289 14.72 12.92 -12.82
CA ASP A 289 13.66 12.69 -13.79
C ASP A 289 12.36 13.41 -13.38
N ALA A 290 11.99 13.30 -12.10
CA ALA A 290 10.81 14.00 -11.58
C ALA A 290 10.96 15.51 -11.61
N TYR A 291 12.16 16.03 -11.30
CA TYR A 291 12.48 17.45 -11.39
C TYR A 291 12.42 17.97 -12.83
N ALA A 292 12.91 17.18 -13.80
CA ALA A 292 12.82 17.51 -15.22
C ALA A 292 11.38 17.61 -15.72
N GLY A 293 10.46 16.88 -15.09
CA GLY A 293 9.02 16.90 -15.37
C GLY A 293 8.68 16.30 -16.74
N ILE A 294 7.40 16.32 -17.12
CA ILE A 294 6.92 15.91 -18.44
C ILE A 294 5.86 16.90 -18.93
N ASP A 295 5.67 17.02 -20.25
CA ASP A 295 4.61 17.82 -20.84
C ASP A 295 3.40 16.96 -21.31
N SER A 296 2.33 17.63 -21.74
CA SER A 296 1.11 16.98 -22.23
C SER A 296 1.34 16.12 -23.47
N ALA A 297 2.22 16.58 -24.38
CA ALA A 297 2.56 15.87 -25.60
C ALA A 297 3.31 14.57 -25.28
N ALA A 298 4.27 14.60 -24.35
CA ALA A 298 5.01 13.43 -23.90
C ALA A 298 4.12 12.45 -23.12
N LEU A 299 3.22 12.97 -22.27
CA LEU A 299 2.21 12.15 -21.61
C LEU A 299 1.24 11.48 -22.60
N ALA A 300 0.95 12.10 -23.73
CA ALA A 300 0.15 11.49 -24.80
C ALA A 300 0.98 10.62 -25.76
N GLY A 301 2.30 10.49 -25.54
CA GLY A 301 3.21 9.74 -26.40
C GLY A 301 3.57 10.41 -27.72
N ARG A 302 3.23 11.70 -27.90
CA ARG A 302 3.55 12.51 -29.09
C ARG A 302 4.95 13.14 -29.03
N SER A 303 5.54 13.24 -27.85
CA SER A 303 6.91 13.72 -27.63
C SER A 303 7.73 12.66 -26.91
N SER A 304 8.86 12.25 -27.50
CA SER A 304 9.78 11.29 -26.90
C SER A 304 11.19 11.86 -26.83
N ALA A 305 11.93 11.46 -25.80
CA ALA A 305 13.33 11.81 -25.67
C ALA A 305 14.08 11.22 -26.87
N ARG A 306 14.74 12.08 -27.64
CA ARG A 306 15.56 11.61 -28.77
C ARG A 306 16.71 10.78 -28.21
N PRO A 307 16.90 9.52 -28.63
CA PRO A 307 18.06 8.75 -28.20
C PRO A 307 19.33 9.51 -28.62
N VAL A 308 20.18 9.81 -27.64
CA VAL A 308 21.50 10.35 -27.91
C VAL A 308 22.23 9.29 -28.74
N PRO A 309 22.64 9.57 -29.98
CA PRO A 309 23.37 8.58 -30.75
C PRO A 309 24.66 8.30 -29.97
N VAL A 310 24.80 7.07 -29.49
CA VAL A 310 26.10 6.55 -29.09
C VAL A 310 26.95 6.69 -30.33
N ALA A 311 27.89 7.64 -30.32
CA ALA A 311 28.80 7.84 -31.42
C ALA A 311 29.48 6.50 -31.66
N SER A 312 29.14 5.83 -32.76
CA SER A 312 29.88 4.67 -33.22
C SER A 312 31.31 5.16 -33.44
N THR A 313 32.20 4.84 -32.51
CA THR A 313 33.65 4.99 -32.68
C THR A 313 34.08 4.00 -33.75
N GLY A 314 33.85 4.37 -35.00
CA GLY A 314 33.99 3.47 -36.15
C GLY A 314 33.71 4.17 -37.47
N SER A 315 34.11 5.43 -37.63
CA SER A 315 34.30 5.96 -38.98
C SER A 315 35.60 5.37 -39.52
N ALA A 316 35.48 4.27 -40.27
CA ALA A 316 36.58 3.76 -41.07
C ALA A 316 37.11 4.90 -41.97
N PRO A 317 38.43 5.10 -42.09
CA PRO A 317 38.95 6.16 -42.94
C PRO A 317 38.52 5.87 -44.39
N ARG A 318 37.67 6.73 -44.95
CA ARG A 318 37.40 6.74 -46.38
C ARG A 318 38.74 7.00 -47.08
N ARG A 319 39.34 5.95 -47.65
CA ARG A 319 40.43 6.11 -48.63
C ARG A 319 39.88 6.94 -49.78
N SER A 320 40.34 8.18 -49.88
CA SER A 320 40.26 8.96 -51.10
C SER A 320 41.04 8.21 -52.18
N ALA A 321 40.34 7.60 -53.12
CA ALA A 321 40.96 7.12 -54.35
C ALA A 321 41.40 8.34 -55.18
N PRO A 322 42.65 8.40 -55.68
CA PRO A 322 43.07 9.47 -56.56
C PRO A 322 42.37 9.32 -57.90
N ARG A 323 41.81 10.43 -58.42
CA ARG A 323 41.29 10.50 -59.78
C ARG A 323 42.47 10.37 -60.74
N LEU A 324 42.50 9.29 -61.52
CA LEU A 324 43.42 9.14 -62.64
C LEU A 324 42.96 10.03 -63.80
N ASP A 325 43.88 10.84 -64.29
CA ASP A 325 43.73 11.73 -65.42
C ASP A 325 43.30 10.99 -66.70
N ARG A 326 42.43 11.65 -67.48
CA ARG A 326 42.00 11.21 -68.81
C ARG A 326 43.19 11.25 -69.77
N GLY A 327 43.81 10.10 -70.01
CA GLY A 327 44.68 9.86 -71.17
C GLY A 327 43.83 9.61 -72.41
N VAL A 328 44.00 10.45 -73.43
CA VAL A 328 43.38 10.31 -74.76
C VAL A 328 44.12 9.22 -75.54
N GLU A 329 43.42 8.16 -75.94
CA GLU A 329 43.94 7.11 -76.82
C GLU A 329 43.66 7.49 -78.28
N ILE A 330 44.73 7.72 -79.06
CA ILE A 330 44.66 8.02 -80.49
C ILE A 330 44.84 6.71 -81.25
N ILE A 331 43.76 6.19 -81.83
CA ILE A 331 43.81 5.04 -82.75
C ILE A 331 44.31 5.55 -84.11
N ARG A 332 45.54 5.19 -84.49
CA ARG A 332 46.04 5.33 -85.85
C ARG A 332 45.48 4.18 -86.69
N GLY A 333 44.53 4.49 -87.58
CA GLY A 333 44.11 3.59 -88.64
C GLY A 333 45.20 3.52 -89.71
N ASP A 334 45.72 2.31 -89.95
CA ASP A 334 46.62 2.02 -91.05
C ASP A 334 45.83 1.86 -92.36
N ALA A 335 46.46 2.25 -93.46
CA ALA A 335 45.85 2.47 -94.76
C ALA A 335 46.00 1.29 -95.73
N ALA A 336 45.17 1.34 -96.78
CA ALA A 336 45.27 0.67 -98.09
C ALA A 336 44.68 -0.77 -98.16
N SER A 337 43.91 -1.17 -99.18
CA SER A 337 43.91 -0.77 -100.60
C SER A 337 42.54 -0.99 -101.29
N PRO A 338 42.29 -0.39 -102.46
CA PRO A 338 41.04 -0.49 -103.22
C PRO A 338 41.09 -1.51 -104.37
N SER A 339 39.97 -2.20 -104.61
CA SER A 339 39.62 -2.84 -105.90
C SER A 339 38.09 -2.86 -105.95
N GLY A 340 37.39 -2.19 -106.87
CA GLY A 340 37.53 -2.27 -108.32
C GLY A 340 36.18 -2.77 -108.86
N SER A 341 35.30 -1.83 -109.19
CA SER A 341 34.00 -1.96 -109.91
C SER A 341 34.19 -2.46 -111.35
N PRO A 342 33.15 -2.76 -112.18
CA PRO A 342 31.72 -2.37 -112.16
C PRO A 342 30.72 -3.43 -111.68
#